data_AF-A0A940QYZ9-F1
#
_entry.id   AF-A0A940QYZ9-F1
#
_cell.length_a   1.000
_cell.length_b   1.000
_cell.length_c   1.000
_cell.angle_alpha   90.00
_cell.angle_beta   90.00
_cell.angle_gamma   90.00
#
_symmetry.space_group_name_H-M   'P 1'
#
loop_
_entity.id
_entity.type
_entity.pdbx_description
1 polymer ?
#
loop_
_entity_poly.entity_id
_entity_poly.type
_entity_poly.pdbx_seq_one_letter_code
_entity_poly.pdbx_strand_id
1 'polypeptide(L)'
;MNAAVHGEEDKPQTEFKSIALKGLFLIASFYTLYFARALILPFILAVLLNFLLRPVVRALTKIKIPEFAGAALVLIALLGSAGYGAMRLSGPAAEWINKAPESLHQVESKVGFLRRPLEGVNHAVEELKSIARMGAEKKPEVEIRAPGITDAVLTGTREVIAKSSVLFILLYFLLASGDLFLRKLIKFFPTLHKKKEIVRITREVEHHTSRYLYTVTMINILMGVSIGVGMYLIGMPNSLLWGVMAGFLVFLPYIGPLIGISIVTIVAFLTFPSLGRILLAPGI
;
A
#
# COMPACT_ATOMS: atom_id res chain seq x y z
N MET A 1 -75.54 -10.08 -30.12
CA MET A 1 -74.65 -9.10 -30.79
C MET A 1 -73.46 -8.91 -29.86
N ASN A 2 -72.35 -9.57 -30.18
CA ASN A 2 -71.15 -9.75 -29.36
C ASN A 2 -70.25 -8.50 -29.39
N ALA A 3 -69.87 -7.97 -28.23
CA ALA A 3 -68.76 -7.04 -28.07
C ALA A 3 -68.32 -6.95 -26.60
N ALA A 4 -67.62 -7.97 -26.08
CA ALA A 4 -66.95 -7.89 -24.77
C ALA A 4 -65.94 -9.04 -24.56
N VAL A 5 -65.03 -9.31 -25.49
CA VAL A 5 -63.88 -10.19 -25.24
C VAL A 5 -62.73 -9.71 -26.14
N HIS A 6 -61.73 -9.01 -25.58
CA HIS A 6 -60.35 -8.90 -26.10
C HIS A 6 -59.57 -7.77 -25.38
N GLY A 7 -59.28 -7.94 -24.08
CA GLY A 7 -58.50 -6.93 -23.34
C GLY A 7 -57.56 -7.44 -22.25
N GLU A 8 -57.56 -8.72 -21.90
CA GLU A 8 -56.90 -9.19 -20.66
C GLU A 8 -55.74 -10.20 -20.83
N GLU A 9 -55.44 -10.69 -22.04
CA GLU A 9 -54.50 -11.82 -22.20
C GLU A 9 -52.99 -11.47 -22.30
N ASP A 10 -52.58 -10.20 -22.46
CA ASP A 10 -51.17 -9.86 -22.80
C ASP A 10 -50.31 -9.28 -21.64
N LYS A 11 -50.88 -9.12 -20.44
CA LYS A 11 -50.17 -8.58 -19.27
C LYS A 11 -49.11 -9.50 -18.63
N PRO A 12 -49.30 -10.82 -18.47
CA PRO A 12 -48.34 -11.64 -17.71
C PRO A 12 -47.00 -11.85 -18.44
N GLN A 13 -47.00 -11.82 -19.78
CA GLN A 13 -45.77 -12.03 -20.56
C GLN A 13 -44.82 -10.82 -20.53
N THR A 14 -45.36 -9.60 -20.46
CA THR A 14 -44.55 -8.37 -20.43
C THR A 14 -43.89 -8.14 -19.06
N GLU A 15 -44.58 -8.47 -17.97
CA GLU A 15 -44.01 -8.43 -16.62
C GLU A 15 -42.90 -9.46 -16.44
N PHE A 16 -43.12 -10.71 -16.89
CA PHE A 16 -42.10 -11.76 -16.83
C PHE A 16 -40.84 -11.40 -17.63
N LYS A 17 -40.99 -10.84 -18.85
CA LYS A 17 -39.87 -10.36 -19.66
C LYS A 17 -39.09 -9.22 -18.98
N SER A 18 -39.79 -8.28 -18.32
CA SER A 18 -39.15 -7.17 -17.59
C SER A 18 -38.34 -7.67 -16.38
N ILE A 19 -38.88 -8.64 -15.64
CA ILE A 19 -38.19 -9.26 -14.49
C ILE A 19 -36.98 -10.07 -14.96
N ALA A 20 -37.13 -10.88 -16.01
CA ALA A 20 -36.03 -11.65 -16.59
C ALA A 20 -34.92 -10.73 -17.13
N LEU A 21 -35.27 -9.62 -17.78
CA LEU A 21 -34.31 -8.65 -18.30
C LEU A 21 -33.55 -7.94 -17.17
N LYS A 22 -34.25 -7.53 -16.09
CA LYS A 22 -33.61 -6.96 -14.89
C LYS A 22 -32.68 -7.96 -14.21
N GLY A 23 -33.10 -9.22 -14.10
CA GLY A 23 -32.27 -10.30 -13.54
C GLY A 23 -31.02 -10.56 -14.36
N LEU A 24 -31.16 -10.66 -15.68
CA LEU A 24 -30.03 -10.81 -16.61
C LEU A 24 -29.07 -9.61 -16.53
N PHE A 25 -29.62 -8.39 -16.52
CA PHE A 25 -28.83 -7.16 -16.38
C PHE A 25 -28.03 -7.15 -15.06
N LEU A 26 -28.66 -7.57 -13.96
CA LEU A 26 -28.01 -7.63 -12.65
C LEU A 26 -26.86 -8.65 -12.65
N ILE A 27 -27.10 -9.86 -13.16
CA ILE A 27 -26.06 -10.90 -13.28
C ILE A 27 -24.92 -10.43 -14.19
N ALA A 28 -25.24 -9.86 -15.35
CA ALA A 28 -24.25 -9.32 -16.29
C ALA A 28 -23.43 -8.19 -15.66
N SER A 29 -24.06 -7.31 -14.86
CA SER A 29 -23.38 -6.27 -14.11
C SER A 29 -22.41 -6.85 -13.09
N PHE A 30 -22.85 -7.79 -12.24
CA PHE A 30 -21.98 -8.45 -11.27
C PHE A 30 -20.83 -9.22 -11.92
N TYR A 31 -21.08 -9.93 -13.03
CA TYR A 31 -20.05 -10.63 -13.79
C TYR A 31 -19.03 -9.65 -14.38
N THR A 32 -19.50 -8.53 -14.93
CA THR A 32 -18.62 -7.47 -15.45
C THR A 32 -17.78 -6.86 -14.34
N LEU A 33 -18.35 -6.59 -13.15
CA LEU A 33 -17.60 -6.10 -11.99
C LEU A 33 -16.56 -7.11 -11.50
N TYR A 34 -16.93 -8.39 -11.45
CA TYR A 34 -16.02 -9.48 -11.08
C TYR A 34 -14.83 -9.54 -12.04
N PHE A 35 -15.08 -9.44 -13.34
CA PHE A 35 -14.02 -9.41 -14.35
C PHE A 35 -13.18 -8.12 -14.25
N ALA A 36 -13.84 -6.98 -14.06
CA ALA A 36 -13.20 -5.67 -13.97
C ALA A 36 -12.43 -5.43 -12.66
N ARG A 37 -12.54 -6.30 -11.65
CA ARG A 37 -11.86 -6.14 -10.35
C ARG A 37 -10.36 -5.86 -10.47
N ALA A 38 -9.72 -6.45 -11.48
CA ALA A 38 -8.30 -6.26 -11.76
C ALA A 38 -7.95 -4.83 -12.19
N LEU A 39 -8.92 -4.09 -12.75
CA LEU A 39 -8.80 -2.69 -13.17
C LEU A 39 -9.40 -1.72 -12.15
N ILE A 40 -10.40 -2.15 -11.37
CA ILE A 40 -11.10 -1.29 -10.40
C ILE A 40 -10.12 -0.78 -9.34
N LEU A 41 -9.29 -1.65 -8.75
CA LEU A 41 -8.30 -1.25 -7.74
C LEU A 41 -7.30 -0.19 -8.25
N PRO A 42 -6.55 -0.41 -9.36
CA PRO A 42 -5.64 0.60 -9.88
C PRO A 42 -6.37 1.86 -10.35
N PHE A 43 -7.61 1.75 -10.85
CA PHE A 43 -8.40 2.92 -11.21
C PHE A 43 -8.76 3.79 -9.99
N ILE A 44 -9.25 3.18 -8.90
CA ILE A 44 -9.55 3.90 -7.65
C ILE A 44 -8.30 4.60 -7.12
N LEU A 45 -7.16 3.88 -7.09
CA LEU A 45 -5.88 4.45 -6.69
C LEU A 45 -5.46 5.61 -7.60
N ALA A 46 -5.66 5.48 -8.91
CA ALA A 46 -5.38 6.56 -9.86
C ALA A 46 -6.25 7.80 -9.60
N VAL A 47 -7.53 7.62 -9.25
CA VAL A 47 -8.43 8.73 -8.91
C VAL A 47 -7.99 9.42 -7.61
N LEU A 48 -7.63 8.66 -6.58
CA LEU A 48 -7.12 9.21 -5.32
C LEU A 48 -5.80 9.97 -5.53
N LEU A 49 -4.85 9.36 -6.24
CA LEU A 49 -3.59 10.02 -6.61
C LEU A 49 -3.82 11.23 -7.51
N ASN A 50 -4.80 11.19 -8.42
CA ASN A 50 -5.19 12.36 -9.19
C ASN A 50 -5.65 13.48 -8.27
N PHE A 51 -6.51 13.23 -7.28
CA PHE A 51 -6.90 14.27 -6.32
C PHE A 51 -5.72 14.83 -5.52
N LEU A 52 -4.75 13.99 -5.15
CA LEU A 52 -3.52 14.44 -4.47
C LEU A 52 -2.62 15.31 -5.36
N LEU A 53 -2.43 14.92 -6.63
CA LEU A 53 -1.46 15.52 -7.54
C LEU A 53 -2.05 16.65 -8.41
N ARG A 54 -3.37 16.73 -8.53
CA ARG A 54 -4.06 17.76 -9.34
C ARG A 54 -3.71 19.19 -8.92
N PRO A 55 -3.58 19.55 -7.63
CA PRO A 55 -3.12 20.88 -7.24
C PRO A 55 -1.74 21.22 -7.82
N VAL A 56 -0.84 20.24 -7.89
CA VAL A 56 0.51 20.41 -8.44
C VAL A 56 0.44 20.65 -9.95
N VAL A 57 -0.34 19.85 -10.68
CA VAL A 57 -0.55 20.06 -12.13
C VAL A 57 -1.18 21.43 -12.39
N ARG A 58 -2.22 21.82 -11.64
CA ARG A 58 -2.85 23.14 -11.75
C ARG A 58 -1.88 24.28 -11.47
N ALA A 59 -0.97 24.12 -10.51
CA ALA A 59 0.08 25.09 -10.23
C ALA A 59 1.04 25.22 -11.42
N LEU A 60 1.43 24.12 -12.06
CA LEU A 60 2.24 24.15 -13.28
C LEU A 60 1.50 24.82 -14.46
N THR A 61 0.20 24.60 -14.58
CA THR A 61 -0.62 25.26 -15.60
C THR A 61 -0.71 26.77 -15.39
N LYS A 62 -0.66 27.26 -14.15
CA LYS A 62 -0.54 28.71 -13.88
C LYS A 62 0.77 29.31 -14.41
N ILE A 63 1.82 28.49 -14.57
CA ILE A 63 3.11 28.88 -15.14
C ILE A 63 3.14 28.63 -16.67
N LYS A 64 1.97 28.57 -17.33
CA LYS A 64 1.78 28.37 -18.78
C LYS A 64 2.19 26.99 -19.33
N ILE A 65 2.39 25.98 -18.49
CA ILE A 65 2.63 24.60 -18.95
C ILE A 65 1.28 23.96 -19.31
N PRO A 66 1.09 23.39 -20.52
CA PRO A 66 -0.18 22.76 -20.89
C PRO A 66 -0.47 21.53 -20.02
N GLU A 67 -1.75 21.22 -19.77
CA GLU A 67 -2.17 20.20 -18.80
C GLU A 67 -1.52 18.82 -19.03
N PHE A 68 -1.39 18.38 -20.30
CA PHE A 68 -0.76 17.10 -20.63
C PHE A 68 0.76 17.08 -20.30
N ALA A 69 1.46 18.19 -20.55
CA ALA A 69 2.88 18.30 -20.23
C ALA A 69 3.10 18.42 -18.72
N GLY A 70 2.24 19.17 -18.02
CA GLY A 70 2.25 19.25 -16.57
C GLY A 70 2.01 17.89 -15.93
N ALA A 71 1.07 17.10 -16.45
CA ALA A 71 0.81 15.73 -16.02
C ALA A 71 2.04 14.83 -16.22
N ALA A 72 2.66 14.88 -17.41
CA ALA A 72 3.86 14.11 -17.71
C ALA A 72 5.03 14.46 -16.77
N LEU A 73 5.28 15.75 -16.54
CA LEU A 73 6.33 16.22 -15.64
C LEU A 73 6.12 15.74 -14.20
N VAL A 74 4.89 15.84 -13.67
CA VAL A 74 4.57 15.37 -12.32
C VAL A 74 4.77 13.86 -12.20
N LEU A 75 4.38 13.09 -13.22
CA LEU A 75 4.59 11.64 -13.24
C LEU A 75 6.05 11.24 -13.35
N ILE A 76 6.82 11.91 -14.20
CA ILE A 76 8.27 11.70 -14.30
C ILE A 76 8.94 12.03 -12.96
N ALA A 77 8.54 13.13 -12.30
CA ALA A 77 9.05 13.48 -10.98
C ALA A 77 8.69 12.44 -9.91
N LEU A 78 7.46 11.93 -9.92
CA LEU A 78 6.98 10.90 -8.99
C LEU A 78 7.70 9.55 -9.21
N LEU A 79 7.81 9.10 -10.46
CA LEU A 79 8.52 7.87 -10.80
C LEU A 79 10.02 8.00 -10.56
N GLY A 80 10.59 9.17 -10.87
CA GLY A 80 12.00 9.47 -10.63
C GLY A 80 12.34 9.49 -9.15
N SER A 81 11.51 10.10 -8.30
CA SER A 81 11.71 10.12 -6.85
C SER A 81 11.52 8.74 -6.23
N ALA A 82 10.50 7.99 -6.64
CA ALA A 82 10.28 6.62 -6.20
C ALA A 82 11.43 5.69 -6.64
N GLY A 83 11.86 5.79 -7.90
CA GLY A 83 12.98 5.00 -8.45
C GLY A 83 14.30 5.32 -7.77
N TYR A 84 14.61 6.61 -7.58
CA TYR A 84 15.78 7.05 -6.82
C TYR A 84 15.74 6.53 -5.38
N GLY A 85 14.59 6.64 -4.70
CA GLY A 85 14.39 6.09 -3.36
C GLY A 85 14.62 4.58 -3.32
N ALA A 86 14.03 3.83 -4.25
CA ALA A 86 14.21 2.39 -4.34
C ALA A 86 15.69 1.99 -4.55
N MET A 87 16.42 2.69 -5.43
CA MET A 87 17.85 2.44 -5.64
C MET A 87 18.71 2.78 -4.43
N ARG A 88 18.38 3.84 -3.69
CA ARG A 88 19.11 4.24 -2.47
C ARG A 88 18.85 3.32 -1.30
N LEU A 89 17.68 2.70 -1.26
CA LEU A 89 17.24 1.85 -0.16
C LEU A 89 17.47 0.36 -0.43
N SER A 90 17.66 -0.04 -1.69
CA SER A 90 17.83 -1.45 -2.06
C SER A 90 19.06 -2.09 -1.42
N GLY A 91 20.19 -1.38 -1.36
CA GLY A 91 21.41 -1.85 -0.69
C GLY A 91 21.19 -2.12 0.80
N PRO A 92 20.79 -1.10 1.59
CA PRO A 92 20.46 -1.26 3.00
C PRO A 92 19.39 -2.33 3.28
N ALA A 93 18.34 -2.39 2.45
CA ALA A 93 17.28 -3.38 2.61
C ALA A 93 17.79 -4.80 2.33
N ALA A 94 18.58 -5.00 1.27
CA ALA A 94 19.16 -6.29 0.94
C ALA A 94 20.14 -6.75 2.01
N GLU A 95 20.96 -5.85 2.56
CA GLU A 95 21.87 -6.16 3.66
C GLU A 95 21.09 -6.66 4.90
N TRP A 96 19.99 -5.99 5.26
CA TRP A 96 19.13 -6.40 6.36
C TRP A 96 18.44 -7.74 6.13
N ILE A 97 17.88 -7.95 4.94
CA ILE A 97 17.21 -9.21 4.58
C ILE A 97 18.20 -10.38 4.61
N ASN A 98 19.42 -10.18 4.11
CA ASN A 98 20.48 -11.20 4.10
C ASN A 98 20.98 -11.54 5.50
N LYS A 99 21.17 -10.52 6.35
CA LYS A 99 21.68 -10.71 7.71
C LYS A 99 20.59 -11.13 8.70
N ALA A 100 19.32 -11.06 8.33
CA ALA A 100 18.20 -11.36 9.23
C ALA A 100 18.23 -12.79 9.81
N PRO A 101 18.43 -13.88 9.03
CA PRO A 101 18.45 -15.24 9.59
C PRO A 101 19.56 -15.45 10.62
N GLU A 102 20.77 -14.98 10.32
CA GLU A 102 21.92 -15.05 11.23
C GLU A 102 21.73 -14.17 12.47
N SER A 103 21.13 -12.99 12.29
CA SER A 103 20.86 -12.08 13.38
C SER A 103 19.80 -12.64 14.34
N LEU A 104 18.78 -13.34 13.85
CA LEU A 104 17.77 -14.00 14.69
C LEU A 104 18.39 -15.05 15.62
N HIS A 105 19.40 -15.81 15.15
CA HIS A 105 20.15 -16.73 16.01
C HIS A 105 20.99 -16.01 17.08
N GLN A 106 21.47 -14.79 16.80
CA GLN A 106 22.18 -13.96 17.78
C GLN A 106 21.24 -13.33 18.83
N VAL A 107 19.97 -13.11 18.49
CA VAL A 107 18.97 -12.70 19.49
C VAL A 107 18.79 -13.81 20.53
N GLU A 108 18.70 -15.07 20.11
CA GLU A 108 18.56 -16.22 21.03
C GLU A 108 19.74 -16.32 22.00
N SER A 109 20.97 -16.12 21.52
CA SER A 109 22.17 -16.19 22.36
C SER A 109 22.32 -14.98 23.31
N LYS A 110 21.95 -13.76 22.88
CA LYS A 110 21.95 -12.56 23.73
C LYS A 110 20.83 -12.58 24.78
N VAL A 111 19.65 -13.12 24.45
CA VAL A 111 18.53 -13.29 25.40
C VAL A 111 18.85 -14.41 26.42
N GLY A 112 19.80 -15.30 26.13
CA GLY A 112 20.35 -16.24 27.11
C GLY A 112 20.92 -15.58 28.37
N PHE A 113 21.38 -14.33 28.29
CA PHE A 113 21.87 -13.57 29.46
C PHE A 113 20.74 -13.11 30.40
N LEU A 114 19.52 -12.87 29.87
CA LEU A 114 18.32 -12.57 30.67
C LEU A 114 17.80 -13.80 31.44
N ARG A 115 18.29 -15.01 31.12
CA ARG A 115 17.99 -16.24 31.88
C ARG A 115 18.90 -16.44 33.11
N ARG A 116 19.89 -15.57 33.34
CA ARG A 116 20.83 -15.72 34.46
C ARG A 116 20.27 -15.50 35.88
N PRO A 117 19.08 -14.89 36.11
CA PRO A 117 18.40 -15.00 37.39
C PRO A 117 17.70 -16.35 37.65
N LEU A 118 18.02 -17.41 36.92
CA LEU A 118 17.44 -18.76 37.10
C LEU A 118 18.52 -19.85 37.21
N GLU A 119 19.65 -19.56 37.85
CA GLU A 119 20.69 -20.57 38.12
C GLU A 119 20.17 -21.75 39.00
N GLY A 120 19.04 -21.58 39.69
CA GLY A 120 18.33 -22.67 40.39
C GLY A 120 17.55 -23.65 39.50
N VAL A 121 17.36 -23.35 38.20
CA VAL A 121 16.55 -24.17 37.28
C VAL A 121 17.43 -25.13 36.43
N ASN A 122 18.74 -24.92 36.40
CA ASN A 122 19.66 -25.69 35.56
C ASN A 122 19.75 -27.19 35.93
N HIS A 123 19.49 -27.56 37.19
CA HIS A 123 19.48 -28.97 37.59
C HIS A 123 18.26 -29.75 37.08
N ALA A 124 17.10 -29.09 36.94
CA ALA A 124 15.89 -29.72 36.41
C ALA A 124 15.93 -29.89 34.88
N VAL A 125 16.67 -29.04 34.18
CA VAL A 125 16.79 -29.07 32.71
C VAL A 125 17.77 -30.15 32.24
N GLU A 126 18.80 -30.45 33.02
CA GLU A 126 19.79 -31.47 32.67
C GLU A 126 19.22 -32.91 32.80
N GLU A 127 18.32 -33.12 33.75
CA GLU A 127 17.55 -34.37 33.91
C GLU A 127 16.47 -34.53 32.82
N LEU A 128 15.93 -33.43 32.31
CA LEU A 128 14.98 -33.44 31.18
C LEU A 128 15.68 -33.70 29.82
N LYS A 129 16.92 -33.23 29.66
CA LYS A 129 17.75 -33.48 28.46
C LYS A 129 18.20 -34.93 28.32
N SER A 130 18.43 -35.65 29.43
CA SER A 130 18.80 -37.08 29.37
C SER A 130 17.62 -37.95 28.94
N ILE A 131 16.40 -37.56 29.30
CA ILE A 131 15.15 -38.23 28.87
C ILE A 131 14.81 -37.90 27.41
N ALA A 132 15.00 -36.66 26.97
CA ALA A 132 14.71 -36.23 25.60
C ALA A 132 15.70 -36.74 24.54
N ARG A 133 16.92 -37.14 24.94
CA ARG A 133 17.94 -37.71 24.03
C ARG A 133 17.68 -39.16 23.61
N MET A 134 16.71 -39.84 24.23
CA MET A 134 16.31 -41.20 23.84
C MET A 134 15.30 -41.25 22.69
N GLY A 135 14.90 -40.11 22.09
CA GLY A 135 13.80 -40.10 21.11
C GLY A 135 13.91 -39.12 19.93
N ALA A 136 15.09 -38.63 19.57
CA ALA A 136 15.23 -37.68 18.44
C ALA A 136 16.00 -38.28 17.26
N GLU A 137 15.27 -38.91 16.35
CA GLU A 137 15.73 -39.17 14.99
C GLU A 137 16.14 -37.85 14.31
N LYS A 138 17.31 -37.88 13.64
CA LYS A 138 17.80 -36.83 12.74
C LYS A 138 16.74 -36.50 11.70
N LYS A 139 16.11 -35.32 11.80
CA LYS A 139 15.39 -34.72 10.68
C LYS A 139 16.41 -34.17 9.67
N PRO A 140 16.23 -34.43 8.37
CA PRO A 140 17.12 -33.91 7.34
C PRO A 140 17.03 -32.39 7.32
N GLU A 141 18.21 -31.77 7.26
CA GLU A 141 18.40 -30.36 6.99
C GLU A 141 17.83 -30.09 5.60
N VAL A 142 16.57 -29.62 5.56
CA VAL A 142 15.97 -29.13 4.32
C VAL A 142 16.70 -27.84 4.03
N GLU A 143 17.70 -27.94 3.17
CA GLU A 143 18.27 -26.83 2.43
C GLU A 143 17.12 -26.21 1.62
N ILE A 144 16.36 -25.32 2.27
CA ILE A 144 15.43 -24.44 1.59
C ILE A 144 16.33 -23.55 0.77
N ARG A 145 16.57 -23.94 -0.48
CA ARG A 145 17.04 -23.05 -1.53
C ARG A 145 15.99 -21.94 -1.64
N ALA A 146 16.12 -20.93 -0.78
CA ALA A 146 15.47 -19.67 -1.00
C ALA A 146 15.89 -19.24 -2.41
N PRO A 147 14.95 -18.91 -3.31
CA PRO A 147 15.32 -18.36 -4.60
C PRO A 147 16.31 -17.22 -4.34
N GLY A 148 17.44 -17.22 -5.05
CA GLY A 148 18.49 -16.23 -4.85
C GLY A 148 17.86 -14.84 -4.82
N ILE A 149 18.27 -13.98 -3.90
CA ILE A 149 17.64 -12.67 -3.67
C ILE A 149 17.61 -11.86 -4.97
N THR A 150 18.56 -12.05 -5.86
CA THR A 150 18.56 -11.50 -7.22
C THR A 150 17.35 -11.95 -8.03
N ASP A 151 17.01 -13.24 -8.06
CA ASP A 151 15.85 -13.75 -8.80
C ASP A 151 14.54 -13.31 -8.16
N ALA A 152 14.44 -13.31 -6.82
CA ALA A 152 13.27 -12.84 -6.09
C ALA A 152 13.04 -11.33 -6.27
N VAL A 153 14.12 -10.53 -6.24
CA VAL A 153 14.07 -9.08 -6.49
C VAL A 153 13.72 -8.80 -7.95
N LEU A 154 14.31 -9.50 -8.92
CA LEU A 154 14.04 -9.28 -10.35
C LEU A 154 12.59 -9.67 -10.73
N THR A 155 12.11 -10.83 -10.27
CA THR A 155 10.73 -11.28 -10.53
C THR A 155 9.71 -10.40 -9.82
N GLY A 156 9.93 -10.06 -8.54
CA GLY A 156 9.07 -9.14 -7.78
C GLY A 156 9.03 -7.74 -8.40
N THR A 157 10.17 -7.21 -8.84
CA THR A 157 10.26 -5.90 -9.51
C THR A 157 9.46 -5.91 -10.81
N ARG A 158 9.55 -6.98 -11.61
CA ARG A 158 8.79 -7.10 -12.87
C ARG A 158 7.29 -7.09 -12.63
N GLU A 159 6.81 -7.81 -11.63
CA GLU A 159 5.38 -7.87 -11.30
C GLU A 159 4.86 -6.52 -10.79
N VAL A 160 5.63 -5.85 -9.93
CA VAL A 160 5.32 -4.49 -9.45
C VAL A 160 5.27 -3.50 -10.62
N ILE A 161 6.27 -3.50 -11.51
CA ILE A 161 6.28 -2.64 -12.69
C ILE A 161 5.04 -2.91 -13.56
N ALA A 162 4.70 -4.16 -13.83
CA ALA A 162 3.54 -4.52 -14.65
C ALA A 162 2.23 -4.03 -14.04
N LYS A 163 2.00 -4.28 -12.73
CA LYS A 163 0.78 -3.85 -12.03
C LYS A 163 0.70 -2.33 -11.90
N SER A 164 1.82 -1.68 -11.58
CA SER A 164 1.89 -0.23 -11.44
C SER A 164 1.79 0.51 -12.78
N SER A 165 2.17 -0.12 -13.91
CA SER A 165 2.05 0.50 -15.23
C SER A 165 0.61 0.89 -15.54
N VAL A 166 -0.35 -0.01 -15.28
CA VAL A 166 -1.79 0.29 -15.48
C VAL A 166 -2.21 1.48 -14.62
N LEU A 167 -1.83 1.49 -13.34
CA LEU A 167 -2.08 2.59 -12.42
C LEU A 167 -1.53 3.93 -12.95
N PHE A 168 -0.26 3.96 -13.35
CA PHE A 168 0.38 5.20 -13.81
C PHE A 168 -0.14 5.68 -15.16
N ILE A 169 -0.50 4.78 -16.07
CA ILE A 169 -1.15 5.12 -17.33
C ILE A 169 -2.52 5.76 -17.05
N LEU A 170 -3.34 5.14 -16.20
CA LEU A 170 -4.64 5.70 -15.82
C LEU A 170 -4.48 7.05 -15.13
N LEU A 171 -3.52 7.17 -14.23
CA LEU A 171 -3.20 8.41 -13.55
C LEU A 171 -2.80 9.50 -14.54
N TYR A 172 -1.93 9.20 -15.52
CA TYR A 172 -1.55 10.13 -16.59
C TYR A 172 -2.78 10.63 -17.34
N PHE A 173 -3.64 9.71 -17.81
CA PHE A 173 -4.85 10.09 -18.53
C PHE A 173 -5.78 10.95 -17.69
N LEU A 174 -5.96 10.65 -16.39
CA LEU A 174 -6.80 11.43 -15.48
C LEU A 174 -6.24 12.83 -15.23
N LEU A 175 -4.93 12.97 -15.03
CA LEU A 175 -4.26 14.27 -14.85
C LEU A 175 -4.31 15.08 -16.16
N ALA A 176 -3.91 14.48 -17.28
CA ALA A 176 -3.80 15.13 -18.58
C ALA A 176 -5.16 15.53 -19.16
N SER A 177 -6.23 14.79 -18.82
CA SER A 177 -7.58 15.11 -19.29
C SER A 177 -8.18 16.33 -18.62
N GLY A 178 -7.59 16.82 -17.52
CA GLY A 178 -8.07 18.06 -16.91
C GLY A 178 -9.56 18.00 -16.57
N ASP A 179 -10.29 19.03 -16.99
CA ASP A 179 -11.74 19.13 -16.80
C ASP A 179 -12.54 18.42 -17.92
N LEU A 180 -11.90 17.77 -18.90
CA LEU A 180 -12.55 17.16 -20.06
C LEU A 180 -13.58 16.11 -19.66
N PHE A 181 -13.26 15.25 -18.69
CA PHE A 181 -14.19 14.23 -18.20
C PHE A 181 -15.44 14.86 -17.60
N LEU A 182 -15.26 15.86 -16.73
CA LEU A 182 -16.38 16.59 -16.13
C LEU A 182 -17.21 17.33 -17.18
N ARG A 183 -16.56 17.96 -18.17
CA ARG A 183 -17.23 18.62 -19.30
C ARG A 183 -18.03 17.66 -20.16
N LYS A 184 -17.56 16.42 -20.36
CA LYS A 184 -18.31 15.37 -21.07
C LYS A 184 -19.47 14.86 -20.21
N LEU A 185 -19.25 14.65 -18.92
CA LEU A 185 -20.28 14.16 -17.99
C LEU A 185 -21.47 15.11 -17.91
N ILE A 186 -21.25 16.42 -17.81
CA ILE A 186 -22.34 17.40 -17.75
C ILE A 186 -23.18 17.49 -19.03
N LYS A 187 -22.71 16.96 -20.17
CA LYS A 187 -23.49 16.94 -21.42
C LYS A 187 -24.68 15.99 -21.35
N PHE A 188 -24.64 14.96 -20.50
CA PHE A 188 -25.76 14.03 -20.30
C PHE A 188 -26.93 14.64 -19.52
N PHE A 189 -26.74 15.79 -18.88
CA PHE A 189 -27.76 16.44 -18.08
C PHE A 189 -28.41 17.59 -18.86
N PRO A 190 -29.75 17.61 -19.00
CA PRO A 190 -30.43 18.58 -19.86
C PRO A 190 -30.48 19.99 -19.26
N THR A 191 -30.64 20.13 -17.94
CA THR A 191 -30.85 21.42 -17.27
C THR A 191 -29.57 22.06 -16.74
N LEU A 192 -29.44 23.38 -16.90
CA LEU A 192 -28.31 24.16 -16.39
C LEU A 192 -28.13 24.05 -14.87
N HIS A 193 -29.24 23.94 -14.12
CA HIS A 193 -29.21 23.74 -12.67
C HIS A 193 -28.46 22.46 -12.29
N LYS A 194 -28.82 21.32 -12.89
CA LYS A 194 -28.16 20.02 -12.66
C LYS A 194 -26.68 20.05 -13.08
N LYS A 195 -26.34 20.72 -14.19
CA LYS A 195 -24.95 20.89 -14.62
C LYS A 195 -24.12 21.64 -13.59
N LYS A 196 -24.64 22.76 -13.05
CA LYS A 196 -23.95 23.56 -12.02
C LYS A 196 -23.78 22.77 -10.73
N GLU A 197 -24.82 22.06 -10.30
CA GLU A 197 -24.82 21.23 -9.10
C GLU A 197 -23.75 20.12 -9.18
N ILE A 198 -23.70 19.36 -10.27
CA ILE A 198 -22.70 18.29 -10.47
C ILE A 198 -21.28 18.84 -10.48
N VAL A 199 -21.06 19.98 -11.15
CA VAL A 199 -19.74 20.62 -11.17
C VAL A 199 -19.33 21.07 -9.78
N ARG A 200 -20.26 21.64 -9.00
CA ARG A 200 -20.02 22.06 -7.62
C ARG A 200 -19.65 20.85 -6.76
N ILE A 201 -20.49 19.82 -6.73
CA ILE A 201 -20.27 18.61 -5.92
C ILE A 201 -18.94 17.97 -6.29
N THR A 202 -18.65 17.83 -7.58
CA THR A 202 -17.39 17.21 -8.04
C THR A 202 -16.17 17.99 -7.57
N ARG A 203 -16.20 19.33 -7.68
CA ARG A 203 -15.10 20.20 -7.26
C ARG A 203 -14.96 20.25 -5.73
N GLU A 204 -16.07 20.16 -5.01
CA GLU A 204 -16.10 20.12 -3.55
C GLU A 204 -15.48 18.81 -3.04
N VAL A 205 -15.91 17.66 -3.58
CA VAL A 205 -15.30 16.35 -3.30
C VAL A 205 -13.81 16.37 -3.65
N GLU A 206 -13.44 16.85 -4.85
CA GLU A 206 -12.04 16.96 -5.25
C GLU A 206 -11.25 17.81 -4.24
N HIS A 207 -11.75 18.99 -3.85
CA HIS A 207 -11.04 19.89 -2.94
C HIS A 207 -10.86 19.29 -1.55
N HIS A 208 -11.92 18.71 -0.98
CA HIS A 208 -11.86 18.08 0.34
C HIS A 208 -10.94 16.85 0.35
N THR A 209 -11.08 15.96 -0.64
CA THR A 209 -10.24 14.77 -0.73
C THR A 209 -8.79 15.15 -1.01
N SER A 210 -8.54 16.11 -1.91
CA SER A 210 -7.20 16.61 -2.20
C SER A 210 -6.53 17.19 -0.96
N ARG A 211 -7.22 18.06 -0.21
CA ARG A 211 -6.66 18.68 1.00
C ARG A 211 -6.41 17.66 2.10
N TYR A 212 -7.30 16.70 2.28
CA TYR A 212 -7.11 15.59 3.22
C TYR A 212 -5.89 14.75 2.84
N LEU A 213 -5.81 14.26 1.59
CA LEU A 213 -4.71 13.43 1.11
C LEU A 213 -3.37 14.18 1.17
N TYR A 214 -3.35 15.47 0.83
CA TYR A 214 -2.15 16.30 0.95
C TYR A 214 -1.68 16.41 2.40
N THR A 215 -2.62 16.65 3.32
CA THR A 215 -2.33 16.75 4.76
C THR A 215 -1.76 15.44 5.28
N VAL A 216 -2.40 14.30 4.98
CA VAL A 216 -1.91 12.97 5.38
C VAL A 216 -0.53 12.68 4.78
N THR A 217 -0.33 12.99 3.49
CA THR A 217 0.98 12.81 2.83
C THR A 217 2.06 13.64 3.51
N MET A 218 1.77 14.90 3.82
CA MET A 218 2.73 15.78 4.50
C MET A 218 3.05 15.27 5.92
N ILE A 219 2.03 14.85 6.68
CA ILE A 219 2.22 14.24 8.01
C ILE A 219 3.13 13.00 7.89
N ASN A 220 2.89 12.12 6.92
CA ASN A 220 3.69 10.90 6.76
C ASN A 220 5.13 11.18 6.35
N ILE A 221 5.37 12.18 5.50
CA ILE A 221 6.72 12.62 5.14
C ILE A 221 7.42 13.18 6.37
N LEU A 222 6.78 14.08 7.11
CA LEU A 222 7.35 14.69 8.31
C LEU A 222 7.62 13.65 9.39
N MET A 223 6.71 12.68 9.57
CA MET A 223 6.88 11.56 10.50
C MET A 223 8.08 10.69 10.10
N GLY A 224 8.17 10.28 8.83
CA GLY A 224 9.30 9.49 8.33
C GLY A 224 10.65 10.22 8.46
N VAL A 225 10.68 11.53 8.19
CA VAL A 225 11.87 12.37 8.40
C VAL A 225 12.21 12.44 9.89
N SER A 226 11.23 12.67 10.76
CA SER A 226 11.43 12.77 12.21
C SER A 226 12.02 11.49 12.78
N ILE A 227 11.46 10.33 12.40
CA ILE A 227 11.98 9.02 12.79
C ILE A 227 13.37 8.80 12.22
N GLY A 228 13.59 9.09 10.93
CA GLY A 228 14.91 8.94 10.30
C GLY A 228 15.99 9.79 10.97
N VAL A 229 15.66 11.03 11.36
CA VAL A 229 16.55 11.92 12.12
C VAL A 229 16.79 11.37 13.51
N GLY A 230 15.76 10.92 14.23
CA GLY A 230 15.91 10.29 15.54
C GLY A 230 16.83 9.07 15.51
N MET A 231 16.64 8.19 14.52
CA MET A 231 17.50 7.02 14.30
C MET A 231 18.94 7.41 13.97
N TYR A 232 19.15 8.47 13.20
CA TYR A 232 20.49 9.01 12.92
C TYR A 232 21.17 9.53 14.20
N LEU A 233 20.44 10.26 15.04
CA LEU A 233 20.97 10.84 16.28
C LEU A 233 21.39 9.79 17.31
N ILE A 234 20.70 8.65 17.38
CA ILE A 234 21.09 7.53 18.26
C ILE A 234 22.21 6.65 17.66
N GLY A 235 22.69 6.98 16.46
CA GLY A 235 23.76 6.26 15.76
C GLY A 235 23.30 4.95 15.12
N MET A 236 22.01 4.80 14.81
CA MET A 236 21.49 3.59 14.19
C MET A 236 21.93 3.49 12.73
N PRO A 237 22.47 2.34 12.29
CA PRO A 237 22.88 2.16 10.90
C PRO A 237 21.65 2.17 9.99
N ASN A 238 21.83 2.67 8.76
CA ASN A 238 20.76 2.75 7.76
C ASN A 238 19.55 3.58 8.24
N SER A 239 19.75 4.65 9.01
CA SER A 239 18.68 5.52 9.53
C SER A 239 17.67 6.00 8.48
N LEU A 240 18.13 6.28 7.25
CA LEU A 240 17.27 6.63 6.12
C LEU A 240 16.28 5.52 5.76
N LEU A 241 16.72 4.25 5.79
CA LEU A 241 15.85 3.09 5.54
C LEU A 241 14.72 3.04 6.57
N TRP A 242 15.05 3.21 7.84
CA TRP A 242 14.07 3.19 8.93
C TRP A 242 13.06 4.34 8.84
N GLY A 243 13.53 5.55 8.56
CA GLY A 243 12.66 6.71 8.37
C GLY A 243 11.69 6.54 7.19
N VAL A 244 12.19 6.06 6.05
CA VAL A 244 11.34 5.81 4.87
C VAL A 244 10.35 4.68 5.14
N MET A 245 10.80 3.58 5.74
CA MET A 245 9.94 2.45 6.10
C MET A 245 8.83 2.90 7.06
N ALA A 246 9.16 3.68 8.07
CA ALA A 246 8.18 4.23 8.99
C ALA A 246 7.19 5.17 8.29
N GLY A 247 7.66 6.08 7.42
CA GLY A 247 6.80 6.94 6.61
C GLY A 247 5.78 6.17 5.76
N PHE A 248 6.17 5.02 5.20
CA PHE A 248 5.25 4.13 4.49
C PHE A 248 4.30 3.36 5.41
N LEU A 249 4.81 2.81 6.51
CA LEU A 249 4.03 2.03 7.45
C LEU A 249 2.91 2.85 8.10
N VAL A 250 3.11 4.15 8.31
CA VAL A 250 2.09 5.04 8.91
C VAL A 250 0.81 5.13 8.07
N PHE A 251 0.82 4.79 6.78
CA PHE A 251 -0.40 4.66 5.99
C PHE A 251 -1.34 3.53 6.45
N LEU A 252 -0.83 2.54 7.21
CA LEU A 252 -1.61 1.45 7.78
C LEU A 252 -1.83 1.71 9.28
N PRO A 253 -3.00 2.22 9.70
CA PRO A 253 -3.27 2.45 11.12
C PRO A 253 -3.17 1.15 11.91
N TYR A 254 -2.61 1.23 13.13
CA TYR A 254 -2.34 0.12 14.04
C TYR A 254 -1.28 -0.88 13.55
N ILE A 255 -1.43 -1.42 12.34
CA ILE A 255 -0.51 -2.41 11.76
C ILE A 255 0.87 -1.79 11.52
N GLY A 256 0.90 -0.58 10.95
CA GLY A 256 2.13 0.14 10.63
C GLY A 256 3.04 0.34 11.83
N PRO A 257 2.58 1.02 12.89
CA PRO A 257 3.34 1.20 14.12
C PRO A 257 3.74 -0.14 14.76
N LEU A 258 2.84 -1.14 14.80
CA LEU A 258 3.17 -2.45 15.38
C LEU A 258 4.32 -3.14 14.64
N ILE A 259 4.28 -3.18 13.31
CA ILE A 259 5.34 -3.74 12.47
C ILE A 259 6.63 -2.92 12.65
N GLY A 260 6.54 -1.59 12.57
CA GLY A 260 7.67 -0.69 12.71
C GLY A 260 8.40 -0.88 14.04
N ILE A 261 7.66 -0.84 15.15
CA ILE A 261 8.20 -1.07 16.50
C ILE A 261 8.85 -2.45 16.60
N SER A 262 8.20 -3.49 16.07
CA SER A 262 8.73 -4.85 16.13
C SER A 262 10.06 -4.96 15.41
N ILE A 263 10.14 -4.48 14.17
CA ILE A 263 11.37 -4.53 13.36
C ILE A 263 12.46 -3.68 14.00
N VAL A 264 12.17 -2.43 14.37
CA VAL A 264 13.14 -1.51 14.99
C VAL A 264 13.65 -2.06 16.32
N THR A 265 12.80 -2.68 17.13
CA THR A 265 13.20 -3.30 18.41
C THR A 265 14.20 -4.43 18.18
N ILE A 266 13.91 -5.34 17.23
CA ILE A 266 14.82 -6.43 16.88
C ILE A 266 16.15 -5.86 16.42
N VAL A 267 16.12 -4.86 15.53
CA VAL A 267 17.33 -4.20 15.01
C VAL A 267 18.14 -3.53 16.11
N ALA A 268 17.48 -2.80 17.01
CA ALA A 268 18.13 -2.08 18.09
C ALA A 268 18.82 -3.04 19.06
N PHE A 269 18.18 -4.18 19.37
CA PHE A 269 18.74 -5.24 20.21
C PHE A 269 20.01 -5.87 19.60
N LEU A 270 20.05 -5.99 18.29
CA LEU A 270 21.21 -6.51 17.55
C LEU A 270 22.34 -5.49 17.50
N THR A 271 22.00 -4.22 17.32
CA THR A 271 22.95 -3.13 17.08
C THR A 271 23.59 -2.61 18.36
N PHE A 272 22.80 -2.38 19.41
CA PHE A 272 23.26 -1.68 20.60
C PHE A 272 23.59 -2.64 21.76
N PRO A 273 24.70 -2.41 22.50
CA PRO A 273 25.04 -3.19 23.68
C PRO A 273 24.29 -2.75 24.95
N SER A 274 23.79 -1.50 25.00
CA SER A 274 23.17 -0.91 26.19
C SER A 274 21.63 -0.98 26.13
N LEU A 275 21.01 -1.50 27.20
CA LEU A 275 19.54 -1.63 27.31
C LEU A 275 18.78 -0.31 27.08
N GLY A 276 19.33 0.83 27.54
CA GLY A 276 18.71 2.14 27.35
C GLY A 276 18.55 2.53 25.88
N ARG A 277 19.59 2.34 25.06
CA ARG A 277 19.53 2.64 23.61
C ARG A 277 18.63 1.66 22.85
N ILE A 278 18.56 0.41 23.31
CA ILE A 278 17.66 -0.61 22.75
C ILE A 278 16.20 -0.19 22.91
N LEU A 279 15.82 0.37 24.08
CA LEU A 279 14.46 0.80 24.36
C LEU A 279 14.13 2.20 23.81
N LEU A 280 15.13 3.07 23.67
CA LEU A 280 14.95 4.40 23.08
C LEU A 280 14.61 4.33 21.59
N ALA A 281 15.21 3.41 20.83
CA ALA A 281 14.96 3.28 19.39
C ALA A 281 13.47 3.05 19.04
N PRO A 282 12.75 2.05 19.59
CA PRO A 282 11.33 1.86 19.33
C PRO A 282 10.40 2.88 20.01
N GLY A 283 10.93 3.72 20.91
CA GLY A 283 10.18 4.81 21.56
C GLY A 283 10.15 6.12 20.76
N ILE A 284 10.92 6.22 19.67
CA ILE A 284 10.93 7.33 18.71
C ILE A 284 9.93 7.04 17.59
#